data_AF-A0AAV5HH25-F1
#
_entry.id   AF-A0AAV5HH25-F1
#
_cell.length_a   1.000
_cell.length_b   1.000
_cell.length_c   1.000
_cell.angle_alpha   90.00
_cell.angle_beta   90.00
_cell.angle_gamma   90.00
#
_symmetry.space_group_name_H-M   'P 1'
#
loop_
_entity.id
_entity.type
_entity.pdbx_description
1 polymer ?
#
loop_
_entity_poly.entity_id
_entity_poly.type
_entity_poly.pdbx_seq_one_letter_code
_entity_poly.pdbx_strand_id
1 'polypeptide(L)'
;MDMYIDRAVCIIFMVLLSSSGFGLAGDIVHEDDVAPKRPGCDNKFVLVKVPIWVNGVQSNEYVGVGGRFGLNLESKEKHANHTRLALADPPDCCRTPKNKLKGEVILVYRGNCSFTTKANAAEEANASAILIINNETELFKMVCEANADLDIKIPAVMLPQDAGENLEGFMGNSTVSVALYSPKRPAVDIAEVFLWLMAVGTILCGSFWSAWTAREAAIEQDKLLKDASEEYLLTEGVGASGFVDINTTSAVLFVVFASCFLVMLYEFMSAKFIVVLVVLFCIGGVEGLQTCFVALLSWYVYSSSLYPSANMLVHRYCMCMVLPFAS
;
A
#
# COMPACT_ATOMS: atom_id res chain seq x y z
N MET A 1 7.62 -42.06 -12.76
CA MET A 1 7.04 -41.03 -11.86
C MET A 1 7.74 -39.69 -12.06
N ASP A 2 9.05 -39.71 -12.30
CA ASP A 2 9.88 -38.52 -12.58
C ASP A 2 9.42 -37.70 -13.80
N MET A 3 8.99 -38.36 -14.88
CA MET A 3 8.53 -37.68 -16.10
C MET A 3 7.25 -36.83 -15.92
N TYR A 4 6.42 -37.12 -14.92
CA TYR A 4 5.19 -36.34 -14.66
C TYR A 4 5.47 -35.14 -13.76
N ILE A 5 6.44 -35.29 -12.84
CA ILE A 5 6.94 -34.22 -11.97
C ILE A 5 7.72 -33.20 -12.81
N ASP A 6 8.60 -33.64 -13.71
CA ASP A 6 9.34 -32.73 -14.61
C ASP A 6 8.39 -31.94 -15.53
N ARG A 7 7.32 -32.55 -16.02
CA ARG A 7 6.32 -31.85 -16.84
C ARG A 7 5.51 -30.84 -16.04
N ALA A 8 5.12 -31.16 -14.81
CA ALA A 8 4.40 -30.23 -13.95
C ALA A 8 5.28 -29.03 -13.55
N VAL A 9 6.55 -29.28 -13.21
CA VAL A 9 7.54 -28.24 -12.90
C VAL A 9 7.82 -27.38 -14.13
N CYS A 10 7.98 -27.97 -15.31
CA CYS A 10 8.14 -27.22 -16.56
C CYS A 10 6.92 -26.37 -16.91
N ILE A 11 5.70 -26.87 -16.67
CA ILE A 11 4.46 -26.10 -16.92
C ILE A 11 4.34 -24.95 -15.93
N ILE A 12 4.64 -25.15 -14.65
CA ILE A 12 4.65 -24.07 -13.64
C ILE A 12 5.71 -23.03 -13.97
N PHE A 13 6.91 -23.46 -14.38
CA PHE A 13 7.99 -22.55 -14.78
C PHE A 13 7.63 -21.78 -16.06
N MET A 14 7.01 -22.44 -17.04
CA MET A 14 6.49 -21.79 -18.25
C MET A 14 5.35 -20.82 -17.94
N VAL A 15 4.43 -21.14 -17.02
CA VAL A 15 3.36 -20.24 -16.59
C VAL A 15 3.92 -19.03 -15.84
N LEU A 16 4.92 -19.21 -14.97
CA LEU A 16 5.64 -18.13 -14.28
C LEU A 16 6.43 -17.22 -15.25
N LEU A 17 7.06 -17.80 -16.27
CA LEU A 17 7.71 -17.09 -17.38
C LEU A 17 6.70 -16.39 -18.31
N SER A 18 5.49 -16.92 -18.42
CA SER A 18 4.41 -16.31 -19.22
C SER A 18 3.71 -15.17 -18.46
N SER A 19 3.61 -15.26 -17.13
CA SER A 19 3.03 -14.23 -16.27
C SER A 19 3.99 -13.07 -15.98
N SER A 20 5.28 -13.24 -16.26
CA SER A 20 6.28 -12.16 -16.27
C SER A 20 6.25 -11.35 -17.58
N GLY A 21 5.12 -11.35 -18.28
CA GLY A 21 4.82 -10.35 -19.29
C GLY A 21 5.14 -8.98 -18.70
N PHE A 22 6.12 -8.31 -19.32
CA PHE A 22 6.62 -7.00 -18.96
C PHE A 22 5.44 -6.03 -18.81
N GLY A 23 4.94 -5.91 -17.58
CA GLY A 23 4.12 -4.79 -17.18
C GLY A 23 5.03 -3.58 -17.16
N LEU A 24 5.14 -2.90 -18.30
CA LEU A 24 5.55 -1.49 -18.35
C LEU A 24 4.42 -0.70 -17.65
N ALA A 25 4.36 -0.78 -16.33
CA ALA A 25 3.51 0.08 -15.53
C ALA A 25 4.14 1.48 -15.61
N GLY A 26 3.57 2.32 -16.47
CA GLY A 26 3.93 3.73 -16.52
C GLY A 26 3.74 4.38 -15.15
N ASP A 27 4.47 5.46 -14.92
CA ASP A 27 4.31 6.35 -13.76
C ASP A 27 2.81 6.57 -13.50
N ILE A 28 2.33 6.41 -12.24
CA ILE A 28 0.91 6.58 -11.86
C ILE A 28 0.57 8.07 -11.90
N VAL A 29 0.62 8.61 -13.10
CA VAL A 29 0.18 9.95 -13.41
C VAL A 29 -1.30 9.84 -13.63
N HIS A 30 -2.08 10.62 -12.89
CA HIS A 30 -3.52 10.65 -13.06
C HIS A 30 -3.82 11.35 -14.39
N GLU A 31 -3.85 10.56 -15.47
CA GLU A 31 -4.37 11.01 -16.75
C GLU A 31 -5.87 11.22 -16.60
N ASP A 32 -6.24 12.49 -16.51
CA ASP A 32 -7.63 12.89 -16.46
C ASP A 32 -8.10 13.14 -17.90
N ASP A 33 -8.76 12.14 -18.48
CA ASP A 33 -9.31 12.19 -19.83
C ASP A 33 -10.54 13.07 -19.96
N VAL A 34 -11.13 13.49 -18.82
CA VAL A 34 -12.31 14.37 -18.80
C VAL A 34 -11.92 15.83 -18.98
N ALA A 35 -10.76 16.24 -18.46
CA ALA A 35 -10.34 17.63 -18.55
C ALA A 35 -9.88 18.01 -19.98
N PRO A 36 -10.16 19.24 -20.44
CA PRO A 36 -9.83 19.70 -21.80
C PRO A 36 -8.31 19.66 -22.04
N LYS A 37 -7.89 19.18 -23.22
CA LYS A 37 -6.50 19.19 -23.69
C LYS A 37 -6.37 20.31 -24.73
N ARG A 38 -5.54 21.31 -24.45
CA ARG A 38 -5.30 22.48 -25.33
C ARG A 38 -3.83 22.91 -25.20
N PRO A 39 -3.23 23.57 -26.21
CA PRO A 39 -1.85 24.06 -26.10
C PRO A 39 -1.69 25.00 -24.89
N GLY A 40 -0.74 24.71 -24.01
CA GLY A 40 -0.54 25.41 -22.73
C GLY A 40 -1.42 24.91 -21.56
N CYS A 41 -2.27 23.91 -21.81
CA CYS A 41 -3.15 23.26 -20.84
C CYS A 41 -3.20 21.73 -21.04
N ASP A 42 -2.03 21.11 -21.05
CA ASP A 42 -1.85 19.68 -21.28
C ASP A 42 -0.90 19.03 -20.26
N ASN A 43 -0.51 19.77 -19.21
CA ASN A 43 0.29 19.20 -18.14
C ASN A 43 -0.49 18.12 -17.40
N LYS A 44 0.22 17.09 -16.98
CA LYS A 44 -0.39 16.00 -16.22
C LYS A 44 -0.47 16.37 -14.73
N PHE A 45 -1.51 15.90 -14.05
CA PHE A 45 -1.63 16.08 -12.60
C PHE A 45 -0.59 15.23 -11.88
N VAL A 46 0.42 15.90 -11.32
CA VAL A 46 1.49 15.28 -10.53
C VAL A 46 1.39 15.69 -9.07
N LEU A 47 1.70 14.75 -8.17
CA LEU A 47 1.79 15.03 -6.74
C LEU A 47 3.13 15.67 -6.43
N VAL A 48 3.07 16.84 -5.81
CA VAL A 48 4.23 17.69 -5.54
C VAL A 48 4.49 17.69 -4.05
N LYS A 49 5.75 17.48 -3.66
CA LYS A 49 6.20 17.67 -2.29
C LYS A 49 6.68 19.10 -2.10
N VAL A 50 6.22 19.72 -1.02
CA VAL A 50 6.51 21.10 -0.64
C VAL A 50 7.16 21.11 0.76
N PRO A 51 8.46 20.76 0.86
CA PRO A 51 9.21 20.92 2.09
C PRO A 51 9.40 22.40 2.44
N ILE A 52 9.34 22.69 3.73
CA ILE A 52 9.44 24.06 4.24
C ILE A 52 10.67 24.23 5.15
N TRP A 53 11.27 25.41 5.08
CA TRP A 53 12.35 25.86 5.96
C TRP A 53 11.90 27.11 6.69
N VAL A 54 11.94 27.08 8.02
CA VAL A 54 11.62 28.21 8.89
C VAL A 54 12.92 28.73 9.47
N ASN A 55 13.28 29.98 9.16
CA ASN A 55 14.56 30.60 9.52
C ASN A 55 15.78 29.74 9.14
N GLY A 56 15.72 29.07 7.99
CA GLY A 56 16.79 28.22 7.47
C GLY A 56 16.84 26.80 8.05
N VAL A 57 15.99 26.45 9.02
CA VAL A 57 15.89 25.08 9.57
C VAL A 57 14.76 24.32 8.88
N GLN A 58 15.06 23.12 8.39
CA GLN A 58 14.05 22.26 7.77
C GLN A 58 12.99 21.87 8.80
N SER A 59 11.72 22.06 8.44
CA SER A 59 10.57 21.74 9.29
C SER A 59 9.71 20.70 8.58
N ASN A 60 8.41 20.98 8.42
CA ASN A 60 7.45 20.04 7.84
C ASN A 60 7.58 19.92 6.31
N GLU A 61 6.95 18.88 5.76
CA GLU A 61 6.77 18.68 4.33
C GLU A 61 5.28 18.50 4.04
N TYR A 62 4.74 19.31 3.13
CA TYR A 62 3.35 19.22 2.68
C TYR A 62 3.25 18.56 1.31
N VAL A 63 2.06 18.04 1.01
CA VAL A 63 1.75 17.44 -0.30
C VAL A 63 0.75 18.34 -1.01
N GLY A 64 1.03 18.65 -2.27
CA GLY A 64 0.17 19.40 -3.16
C GLY A 64 -0.01 18.72 -4.52
N VAL A 65 -0.81 19.32 -5.38
CA VAL A 65 -1.07 18.85 -6.76
C VAL A 65 -0.71 19.93 -7.75
N GLY A 66 0.10 19.58 -8.75
CA GLY A 66 0.43 20.46 -9.87
C GLY A 66 -0.78 20.74 -10.77
N GLY A 67 -0.84 21.94 -11.35
CA GLY A 67 -1.88 22.32 -12.30
C GLY A 67 -1.69 21.74 -13.70
N ARG A 68 -2.76 21.78 -14.50
CA ARG A 68 -2.74 21.40 -15.93
C ARG A 68 -2.09 22.43 -16.85
N PHE A 69 -1.79 23.60 -16.31
CA PHE A 69 -1.11 24.72 -16.97
C PHE A 69 0.18 25.07 -16.21
N GLY A 70 0.95 26.00 -16.75
CA GLY A 70 2.20 26.45 -16.14
C GLY A 70 3.40 25.64 -16.58
N LEU A 71 4.56 25.96 -16.01
CA LEU A 71 5.77 25.18 -16.25
C LEU A 71 5.65 23.80 -15.60
N ASN A 72 5.99 22.76 -16.35
CA ASN A 72 6.04 21.41 -15.83
C ASN A 72 7.06 21.30 -14.69
N LEU A 73 6.60 20.76 -13.56
CA LEU A 73 7.46 20.43 -12.43
C LEU A 73 8.22 19.16 -12.79
N GLU A 74 9.40 19.33 -13.39
CA GLU A 74 10.31 18.21 -13.60
C GLU A 74 10.64 17.53 -12.27
N SER A 75 10.92 16.22 -12.32
CA SER A 75 11.37 15.46 -11.17
C SER A 75 12.74 15.98 -10.70
N LYS A 76 12.71 16.99 -9.83
CA LYS A 76 13.92 17.56 -9.22
C LYS A 76 14.30 16.74 -7.99
N GLU A 77 15.59 16.72 -7.70
CA GLU A 77 16.09 16.14 -6.45
C GLU A 77 15.52 16.89 -5.24
N LYS A 78 15.39 16.18 -4.11
CA LYS A 78 14.91 16.69 -2.81
C LYS A 78 15.68 17.94 -2.31
N HIS A 79 16.82 18.27 -2.92
CA HIS A 79 17.71 19.39 -2.56
C HIS A 79 17.71 20.54 -3.58
N ALA A 80 16.60 20.73 -4.32
CA ALA A 80 16.43 21.89 -5.19
C ALA A 80 16.58 23.21 -4.40
N ASN A 81 17.00 24.27 -5.12
CA ASN A 81 17.21 25.60 -4.54
C ASN A 81 15.93 26.10 -3.85
N HIS A 82 15.95 26.23 -2.52
CA HIS A 82 14.79 26.71 -1.79
C HIS A 82 14.60 28.21 -2.02
N THR A 83 13.35 28.61 -2.17
CA THR A 83 13.01 29.99 -2.51
C THR A 83 12.13 30.57 -1.42
N ARG A 84 12.35 31.84 -1.08
CA ARG A 84 11.56 32.52 -0.05
C ARG A 84 10.09 32.54 -0.47
N LEU A 85 9.21 32.33 0.51
CA LEU A 85 7.77 32.38 0.35
C LEU A 85 7.24 33.77 0.69
N ALA A 86 6.29 34.28 -0.09
CA ALA A 86 5.63 35.56 0.13
C ALA A 86 4.11 35.42 -0.05
N LEU A 87 3.33 36.02 0.86
CA LEU A 87 1.86 36.05 0.74
C LEU A 87 1.49 37.15 -0.27
N ALA A 88 0.54 36.87 -1.16
CA ALA A 88 0.04 37.87 -2.10
C ALA A 88 -0.72 39.00 -1.40
N ASP A 89 -0.59 40.22 -1.94
CA ASP A 89 -1.45 41.37 -1.58
C ASP A 89 -2.06 41.96 -2.86
N PRO A 90 -3.36 41.73 -3.16
CA PRO A 90 -4.35 41.05 -2.32
C PRO A 90 -4.16 39.52 -2.25
N PRO A 91 -4.63 38.84 -1.18
CA PRO A 91 -4.41 37.41 -0.98
C PRO A 91 -5.03 36.50 -2.06
N ASP A 92 -6.02 37.00 -2.81
CA ASP A 92 -6.65 36.26 -3.90
C ASP A 92 -5.86 36.33 -5.21
N CYS A 93 -4.88 37.23 -5.34
CA CYS A 93 -4.03 37.38 -6.54
C CYS A 93 -4.84 37.49 -7.85
N CYS A 94 -6.06 38.04 -7.80
CA CYS A 94 -6.89 38.24 -9.00
C CYS A 94 -6.49 39.48 -9.82
N ARG A 95 -5.56 40.26 -9.28
CA ARG A 95 -4.90 41.40 -9.92
C ARG A 95 -3.41 41.31 -9.56
N THR A 96 -2.57 42.01 -10.31
CA THR A 96 -1.12 42.06 -10.06
C THR A 96 -0.86 42.41 -8.59
N PRO A 97 -0.16 41.53 -7.84
CA PRO A 97 0.18 41.77 -6.45
C PRO A 97 0.95 43.08 -6.24
N LYS A 98 0.63 43.81 -5.16
CA LYS A 98 1.28 45.10 -4.81
C LYS A 98 2.69 44.92 -4.27
N ASN A 99 2.97 43.76 -3.67
CA ASN A 99 4.28 43.39 -3.19
C ASN A 99 5.23 43.14 -4.37
N LYS A 100 6.37 43.83 -4.37
CA LYS A 100 7.41 43.62 -5.39
C LYS A 100 8.12 42.30 -5.11
N LEU A 101 7.80 41.27 -5.90
CA LEU A 101 8.51 39.99 -5.84
C LEU A 101 9.79 40.09 -6.69
N LYS A 102 10.84 39.45 -6.20
CA LYS A 102 12.15 39.26 -6.82
C LYS A 102 12.43 37.77 -6.99
N GLY A 103 11.45 37.05 -7.55
CA GLY A 103 11.53 35.60 -7.75
C GLY A 103 11.11 34.78 -6.53
N GLU A 104 10.43 35.34 -5.53
CA GLU A 104 9.81 34.53 -4.47
C GLU A 104 8.71 33.60 -5.00
N VAL A 105 8.43 32.54 -4.25
CA VAL A 105 7.22 31.74 -4.44
C VAL A 105 6.07 32.51 -3.78
N ILE A 106 4.98 32.70 -4.52
CA ILE A 106 3.82 33.44 -4.02
C ILE A 106 2.75 32.48 -3.48
N LEU A 107 2.24 32.77 -2.28
CA LEU A 107 1.14 32.04 -1.65
C LEU A 107 -0.16 32.84 -1.85
N VAL A 108 -1.21 32.17 -2.34
CA VAL A 108 -2.49 32.79 -2.69
C VAL A 108 -3.67 31.95 -2.22
N TYR A 109 -4.81 32.57 -1.99
CA TYR A 109 -6.05 31.89 -1.65
C TYR A 109 -6.90 31.55 -2.88
N ARG A 110 -7.56 30.39 -2.87
CA ARG A 110 -8.58 30.01 -3.84
C ARG A 110 -9.83 30.89 -3.69
N GLY A 111 -10.45 31.26 -4.82
CA GLY A 111 -11.69 32.05 -4.87
C GLY A 111 -11.57 33.29 -5.76
N ASN A 112 -12.69 34.01 -5.93
CA ASN A 112 -12.87 35.28 -6.67
C ASN A 112 -12.59 35.26 -8.19
N CYS A 113 -11.58 34.55 -8.65
CA CYS A 113 -11.19 34.44 -10.05
C CYS A 113 -10.60 33.06 -10.35
N SER A 114 -10.33 32.79 -11.62
CA SER A 114 -9.83 31.50 -12.09
C SER A 114 -8.36 31.24 -11.78
N PHE A 115 -7.97 29.97 -11.78
CA PHE A 115 -6.59 29.56 -11.43
C PHE A 115 -5.55 30.11 -12.41
N THR A 116 -5.87 30.12 -13.71
CA THR A 116 -5.01 30.69 -14.75
C THR A 116 -4.83 32.20 -14.57
N THR A 117 -5.90 32.92 -14.21
CA THR A 117 -5.83 34.36 -13.91
C THR A 117 -4.88 34.64 -12.74
N LYS A 118 -4.96 33.85 -11.67
CA LYS A 118 -4.05 33.98 -10.52
C LYS A 118 -2.60 33.73 -10.92
N ALA A 119 -2.36 32.70 -11.73
CA ALA A 119 -1.03 32.35 -12.20
C ALA A 119 -0.42 33.42 -13.13
N ASN A 120 -1.22 33.99 -14.05
CA ASN A 120 -0.78 35.12 -14.88
C ASN A 120 -0.41 36.33 -14.03
N ALA A 121 -1.25 36.72 -13.07
CA ALA A 121 -0.97 37.84 -12.18
C ALA A 121 0.28 37.63 -11.31
N ALA A 122 0.53 36.40 -10.87
CA ALA A 122 1.73 36.02 -10.13
C ALA A 122 2.99 36.09 -11.01
N GLU A 123 2.90 35.63 -12.25
CA GLU A 123 3.99 35.69 -13.22
C GLU A 123 4.34 37.13 -13.60
N GLU A 124 3.34 37.98 -13.86
CA GLU A 124 3.51 39.41 -14.11
C GLU A 124 4.22 40.13 -12.95
N ALA A 125 3.98 39.65 -11.72
CA ALA A 125 4.67 40.15 -10.52
C ALA A 125 6.07 39.56 -10.32
N ASN A 126 6.59 38.77 -11.28
CA ASN A 126 7.91 38.15 -11.25
C ASN A 126 8.08 37.12 -10.11
N ALA A 127 7.02 36.36 -9.81
CA ALA A 127 7.09 35.19 -8.95
C ALA A 127 7.84 34.04 -9.63
N SER A 128 8.48 33.16 -8.87
CA SER A 128 9.12 31.95 -9.43
C SER A 128 8.18 30.74 -9.49
N ALA A 129 7.15 30.73 -8.65
CA ALA A 129 6.09 29.71 -8.61
C ALA A 129 4.87 30.26 -7.84
N ILE A 130 3.71 29.64 -8.04
CA ILE A 130 2.47 29.96 -7.33
C ILE A 130 1.96 28.76 -6.51
N LEU A 131 1.71 28.99 -5.23
CA LEU A 131 1.05 28.07 -4.31
C LEU A 131 -0.37 28.56 -4.03
N ILE A 132 -1.38 27.78 -4.40
CA ILE A 132 -2.79 28.11 -4.19
C ILE A 132 -3.33 27.30 -3.02
N ILE A 133 -3.76 27.98 -1.96
CA ILE A 133 -4.43 27.38 -0.81
C ILE A 133 -5.87 27.06 -1.19
N ASN A 134 -6.24 25.79 -1.08
CA ASN A 134 -7.60 25.34 -1.29
C ASN A 134 -8.53 25.80 -0.14
N ASN A 135 -9.83 25.87 -0.40
CA ASN A 135 -10.86 26.16 0.59
C ASN A 135 -11.38 24.91 1.33
N GLU A 136 -10.81 23.74 1.00
CA GLU A 136 -11.14 22.44 1.56
C GLU A 136 -9.83 21.69 1.91
N THR A 137 -9.91 20.72 2.79
CA THR A 137 -8.76 19.89 3.22
C THR A 137 -8.32 18.87 2.18
N GLU A 138 -9.10 18.68 1.11
CA GLU A 138 -8.79 17.74 0.04
C GLU A 138 -7.94 18.39 -1.07
N LEU A 139 -7.20 17.56 -1.80
CA LEU A 139 -6.44 17.99 -2.97
C LEU A 139 -7.39 18.17 -4.15
N PHE A 140 -7.34 19.34 -4.79
CA PHE A 140 -8.20 19.67 -5.92
C PHE A 140 -7.38 19.88 -7.21
N LYS A 141 -7.91 19.37 -8.32
CA LYS A 141 -7.24 19.42 -9.63
C LYS A 141 -7.49 20.76 -10.32
N MET A 142 -6.44 21.51 -10.60
CA MET A 142 -6.55 22.79 -11.31
C MET A 142 -6.63 22.57 -12.83
N VAL A 143 -7.83 22.80 -13.38
CA VAL A 143 -8.13 22.71 -14.83
C VAL A 143 -8.17 24.11 -15.43
N CYS A 144 -7.87 24.23 -16.72
CA CYS A 144 -7.92 25.52 -17.41
C CYS A 144 -9.31 25.84 -17.94
N GLU A 145 -9.60 27.13 -18.01
CA GLU A 145 -10.85 27.63 -18.59
C GLU A 145 -10.76 27.70 -20.13
N ALA A 146 -11.94 27.70 -20.78
CA ALA A 146 -12.02 27.65 -22.23
C ALA A 146 -11.46 28.91 -22.94
N ASN A 147 -11.35 30.06 -22.27
CA ASN A 147 -10.89 31.32 -22.86
C ASN A 147 -9.71 31.94 -22.10
N ALA A 148 -8.98 31.15 -21.32
CA ALA A 148 -7.83 31.63 -20.56
C ALA A 148 -6.61 31.85 -21.45
N ASP A 149 -5.78 32.82 -21.09
CA ASP A 149 -4.39 32.89 -21.56
C ASP A 149 -3.57 31.80 -20.86
N LEU A 150 -2.80 31.05 -21.65
CA LEU A 150 -2.14 29.81 -21.22
C LEU A 150 -0.61 29.86 -21.38
N ASP A 151 -0.01 31.00 -21.73
CA ASP A 151 1.45 31.18 -21.76
C ASP A 151 2.06 31.39 -20.35
N ILE A 152 1.70 30.52 -19.40
CA ILE A 152 2.20 30.57 -18.01
C ILE A 152 3.50 29.77 -17.93
N LYS A 153 4.60 30.43 -17.57
CA LYS A 153 5.96 29.87 -17.46
C LYS A 153 6.42 29.64 -16.02
N ILE A 154 5.55 29.88 -15.04
CA ILE A 154 5.76 29.50 -13.64
C ILE A 154 4.99 28.21 -13.31
N PRO A 155 5.51 27.32 -12.44
CA PRO A 155 4.77 26.18 -11.98
C PRO A 155 3.66 26.60 -10.99
N ALA A 156 2.49 25.97 -11.12
CA ALA A 156 1.35 26.18 -10.24
C ALA A 156 1.03 24.92 -9.44
N VAL A 157 0.96 25.05 -8.11
CA VAL A 157 0.68 23.94 -7.19
C VAL A 157 -0.44 24.32 -6.25
N MET A 158 -1.39 23.43 -6.06
CA MET A 158 -2.45 23.56 -5.07
C MET A 158 -2.08 22.82 -3.78
N LEU A 159 -2.32 23.48 -2.65
CA LEU A 159 -2.20 22.92 -1.30
C LEU A 159 -3.59 22.78 -0.66
N PRO A 160 -3.81 21.76 0.18
CA PRO A 160 -5.03 21.68 0.98
C PRO A 160 -5.08 22.82 2.02
N GLN A 161 -6.29 23.13 2.51
CA GLN A 161 -6.53 24.27 3.40
C GLN A 161 -5.64 24.24 4.66
N ASP A 162 -5.56 23.09 5.32
CA ASP A 162 -4.79 22.87 6.54
C ASP A 162 -3.29 23.10 6.35
N ALA A 163 -2.73 22.66 5.22
CA ALA A 163 -1.34 22.92 4.87
C ALA A 163 -1.09 24.41 4.63
N GLY A 164 -2.01 25.10 3.95
CA GLY A 164 -1.94 26.54 3.68
C GLY A 164 -2.01 27.39 4.94
N GLU A 165 -2.96 27.13 5.83
CA GLU A 165 -3.12 27.85 7.10
C GLU A 165 -1.90 27.67 8.02
N ASN A 166 -1.36 26.45 8.10
CA ASN A 166 -0.13 26.20 8.85
C ASN A 166 1.06 26.95 8.25
N LEU A 167 1.16 26.98 6.91
CA LEU A 167 2.23 27.67 6.21
C LEU A 167 2.19 29.18 6.45
N GLU A 168 1.01 29.79 6.37
CA GLU A 168 0.81 31.20 6.69
C GLU A 168 1.12 31.51 8.16
N GLY A 169 0.73 30.62 9.09
CA GLY A 169 1.06 30.73 10.51
C GLY A 169 2.56 30.87 10.76
N PHE A 170 3.41 30.17 9.99
CA PHE A 170 4.87 30.32 10.10
C PHE A 170 5.40 31.65 9.52
N MET A 171 4.72 32.22 8.53
CA MET A 171 5.15 33.46 7.86
C MET A 171 4.98 34.71 8.74
N GLY A 172 4.07 34.69 9.71
CA GLY A 172 3.82 35.84 10.60
C GLY A 172 5.02 36.20 11.47
N ASN A 173 5.78 35.21 11.93
CA ASN A 173 6.86 35.39 12.91
C ASN A 173 8.26 35.06 12.37
N SER A 174 8.38 34.56 11.14
CA SER A 174 9.63 33.98 10.65
C SER A 174 9.77 34.05 9.13
N THR A 175 11.00 33.89 8.66
CA THR A 175 11.28 33.76 7.23
C THR A 175 11.03 32.33 6.79
N VAL A 176 10.07 32.13 5.89
CA VAL A 176 9.72 30.81 5.35
C VAL A 176 10.26 30.70 3.93
N SER A 177 10.92 29.58 3.64
CA SER A 177 11.33 29.21 2.28
C SER A 177 10.79 27.83 1.93
N VAL A 178 10.48 27.62 0.66
CA VAL A 178 9.89 26.38 0.15
C VAL A 178 10.68 25.88 -1.05
N ALA A 179 10.61 24.57 -1.29
CA ALA A 179 11.03 23.97 -2.55
C ALA A 179 9.87 23.17 -3.13
N LEU A 180 9.82 23.04 -4.46
CA LEU A 180 8.79 22.29 -5.17
C LEU A 180 9.48 21.18 -5.95
N TYR A 181 9.15 19.92 -5.65
CA TYR A 181 9.66 18.78 -6.40
C TYR A 181 8.63 17.65 -6.49
N SER A 182 8.65 16.92 -7.60
CA SER A 182 7.83 15.72 -7.82
C SER A 182 8.75 14.49 -7.80
N PRO A 183 8.75 13.65 -6.75
CA PRO A 183 9.53 12.42 -6.73
C PRO A 183 9.09 11.49 -7.85
N LYS A 184 10.03 10.88 -8.58
CA LYS A 184 9.70 9.79 -9.51
C LYS A 184 9.18 8.60 -8.71
N ARG A 185 8.00 8.10 -9.06
CA ARG A 185 7.47 6.86 -8.48
C ARG A 185 8.01 5.68 -9.29
N PRO A 186 8.64 4.68 -8.66
CA PRO A 186 9.01 3.47 -9.38
C PRO A 186 7.74 2.79 -9.91
N ALA A 187 7.83 2.25 -11.12
CA ALA A 187 6.74 1.51 -11.77
C ALA A 187 6.26 0.30 -10.97
N VAL A 188 7.18 -0.34 -10.25
CA VAL A 188 6.94 -1.52 -9.45
C VAL A 188 7.60 -1.31 -8.09
N ASP A 189 6.82 -1.42 -7.02
CA ASP A 189 7.37 -1.42 -5.67
C ASP A 189 8.03 -2.77 -5.40
N ILE A 190 9.22 -2.74 -4.83
CA ILE A 190 9.94 -3.95 -4.39
C ILE A 190 9.05 -4.75 -3.42
N ALA A 191 8.29 -4.08 -2.56
CA ALA A 191 7.35 -4.72 -1.64
C ALA A 191 6.26 -5.52 -2.38
N GLU A 192 5.75 -5.00 -3.50
CA GLU A 192 4.74 -5.68 -4.33
C GLU A 192 5.29 -6.98 -4.92
N VAL A 193 6.55 -6.95 -5.40
CA VAL A 193 7.23 -8.15 -5.90
C VAL A 193 7.38 -9.19 -4.80
N PHE A 194 7.78 -8.78 -3.60
CA PHE A 194 7.90 -9.69 -2.45
C PHE A 194 6.55 -10.28 -2.05
N LEU A 195 5.49 -9.46 -2.00
CA LEU A 195 4.14 -9.92 -1.66
C LEU A 195 3.62 -10.90 -2.71
N TRP A 196 3.84 -10.64 -4.00
CA TRP A 196 3.46 -11.54 -5.08
C TRP A 196 4.20 -12.88 -4.99
N LEU A 197 5.52 -12.86 -4.78
CA LEU A 197 6.32 -14.08 -4.61
C LEU A 197 5.90 -14.88 -3.37
N MET A 198 5.63 -14.21 -2.24
CA MET A 198 5.13 -14.88 -1.04
C MET A 198 3.76 -15.50 -1.26
N ALA A 199 2.85 -14.82 -1.96
CA ALA A 199 1.52 -15.34 -2.25
C ALA A 199 1.59 -16.57 -3.15
N VAL A 200 2.31 -16.49 -4.27
CA VAL A 200 2.51 -17.62 -5.20
C VAL A 200 3.21 -18.78 -4.50
N GLY A 201 4.25 -18.50 -3.71
CA GLY A 201 4.95 -19.52 -2.93
C GLY A 201 4.04 -20.23 -1.93
N THR A 202 3.22 -19.48 -1.18
CA THR A 202 2.28 -20.04 -0.20
C THR A 202 1.24 -20.92 -0.88
N ILE A 203 0.69 -20.48 -2.02
CA ILE A 203 -0.29 -21.25 -2.80
C ILE A 203 0.33 -22.55 -3.32
N LEU A 204 1.55 -22.51 -3.86
CA LEU A 204 2.24 -23.71 -4.37
C LEU A 204 2.58 -24.69 -3.24
N CYS A 205 3.12 -24.19 -2.12
CA CYS A 205 3.42 -25.02 -0.96
C CYS A 205 2.15 -25.65 -0.39
N GLY A 206 1.07 -24.88 -0.23
CA GLY A 206 -0.21 -25.40 0.25
C GLY A 206 -0.83 -26.43 -0.70
N SER A 207 -0.76 -26.19 -2.02
CA SER A 207 -1.25 -27.11 -3.04
C SER A 207 -0.47 -28.43 -3.05
N PHE A 208 0.87 -28.34 -2.93
CA PHE A 208 1.73 -29.52 -2.89
C PHE A 208 1.53 -30.32 -1.60
N TRP A 209 1.45 -29.64 -0.45
CA TRP A 209 1.17 -30.27 0.83
C TRP A 209 -0.19 -30.99 0.83
N SER A 210 -1.22 -30.34 0.29
CA SER A 210 -2.55 -30.93 0.15
C SER A 210 -2.55 -32.15 -0.78
N ALA A 211 -1.85 -32.08 -1.92
CA ALA A 211 -1.73 -33.21 -2.84
C ALA A 211 -0.96 -34.39 -2.22
N TRP A 212 0.09 -34.09 -1.43
CA TRP A 212 0.88 -35.11 -0.74
C TRP A 212 0.07 -35.81 0.36
N THR A 213 -0.58 -35.05 1.23
CA THR A 213 -1.43 -35.58 2.31
C THR A 213 -2.61 -36.40 1.77
N ALA A 214 -3.27 -35.96 0.69
CA ALA A 214 -4.33 -36.74 0.04
C ALA A 214 -3.81 -38.07 -0.52
N ARG A 215 -2.58 -38.10 -1.04
CA ARG A 215 -1.95 -39.32 -1.53
C ARG A 215 -1.60 -40.29 -0.39
N GLU A 216 -1.09 -39.80 0.73
CA GLU A 216 -0.83 -40.62 1.91
C GLU A 216 -2.13 -41.23 2.47
N ALA A 217 -3.20 -40.43 2.59
CA ALA A 217 -4.50 -40.91 3.03
C ALA A 217 -5.10 -41.98 2.08
N ALA A 218 -4.94 -41.81 0.77
CA ALA A 218 -5.39 -42.82 -0.20
C ALA A 218 -4.58 -44.13 -0.11
N ILE A 219 -3.28 -44.05 0.18
CA ILE A 219 -2.41 -45.21 0.40
C ILE A 219 -2.79 -45.92 1.71
N GLU A 220 -3.10 -45.18 2.77
CA GLU A 220 -3.60 -45.75 4.02
C GLU A 220 -4.95 -46.42 3.83
N GLN A 221 -5.88 -45.83 3.08
CA GLN A 221 -7.15 -46.48 2.75
C GLN A 221 -6.94 -47.77 1.94
N ASP A 222 -6.03 -47.83 0.97
CA ASP A 222 -5.75 -49.06 0.22
C ASP A 222 -5.12 -50.15 1.11
N LYS A 223 -4.24 -49.77 2.04
CA LYS A 223 -3.69 -50.69 3.04
C LYS A 223 -4.77 -51.21 3.98
N LEU A 224 -5.61 -50.33 4.52
CA LEU A 224 -6.74 -50.71 5.36
C LEU A 224 -7.76 -51.55 4.60
N LEU A 225 -7.99 -51.33 3.30
CA LEU A 225 -8.85 -52.19 2.49
C LEU A 225 -8.23 -53.58 2.23
N LYS A 226 -6.89 -53.68 2.13
CA LYS A 226 -6.20 -54.98 2.06
C LYS A 226 -6.22 -55.71 3.39
N ASP A 227 -5.91 -55.02 4.48
CA ASP A 227 -5.95 -55.59 5.83
C ASP A 227 -7.40 -55.96 6.20
N ALA A 228 -8.36 -55.11 5.86
CA ALA A 228 -9.78 -55.43 5.98
C ALA A 228 -10.18 -56.55 5.02
N SER A 229 -9.67 -56.66 3.79
CA SER A 229 -9.97 -57.82 2.93
C SER A 229 -9.46 -59.14 3.52
N GLU A 230 -8.38 -59.10 4.30
CA GLU A 230 -7.88 -60.25 5.06
C GLU A 230 -8.68 -60.48 6.35
N GLU A 231 -9.18 -59.40 6.97
CA GLU A 231 -10.00 -59.41 8.19
C GLU A 231 -11.52 -59.55 7.90
N TYR A 232 -12.02 -59.37 6.69
CA TYR A 232 -13.44 -59.55 6.31
C TYR A 232 -13.83 -61.03 6.20
N LEU A 233 -12.87 -61.94 6.28
CA LEU A 233 -13.14 -63.32 6.67
C LEU A 233 -13.44 -63.49 8.16
N LEU A 234 -13.25 -62.45 8.96
CA LEU A 234 -13.45 -62.41 10.41
C LEU A 234 -13.93 -61.02 10.87
N THR A 235 -15.24 -60.80 10.76
CA THR A 235 -16.07 -59.94 11.64
C THR A 235 -16.37 -58.50 11.17
N GLU A 236 -17.67 -58.19 11.14
CA GLU A 236 -18.27 -56.86 10.97
C GLU A 236 -17.88 -55.88 12.09
N GLY A 237 -17.83 -54.58 11.76
CA GLY A 237 -18.37 -53.56 12.66
C GLY A 237 -17.55 -52.28 12.88
N VAL A 238 -18.18 -51.16 12.53
CA VAL A 238 -18.06 -49.81 13.13
C VAL A 238 -16.96 -48.88 12.58
N GLY A 239 -17.42 -47.87 11.83
CA GLY A 239 -16.61 -46.83 11.21
C GLY A 239 -16.25 -45.66 12.14
N ALA A 240 -15.11 -45.05 11.84
CA ALA A 240 -14.62 -43.81 12.44
C ALA A 240 -14.50 -42.73 11.34
N SER A 241 -15.11 -41.57 11.55
CA SER A 241 -15.01 -40.42 10.64
C SER A 241 -14.49 -39.18 11.38
N GLY A 242 -13.22 -38.84 11.14
CA GLY A 242 -12.63 -37.52 11.41
C GLY A 242 -12.69 -36.63 10.16
N PHE A 243 -13.85 -36.57 9.50
CA PHE A 243 -14.10 -35.67 8.37
C PHE A 243 -15.03 -34.56 8.85
N VAL A 244 -14.58 -33.30 8.79
CA VAL A 244 -15.46 -32.15 9.00
C VAL A 244 -16.30 -32.01 7.74
N ASP A 245 -17.57 -32.41 7.82
CA ASP A 245 -18.52 -32.25 6.72
C ASP A 245 -18.68 -30.75 6.38
N ILE A 246 -18.34 -30.40 5.13
CA ILE A 246 -18.66 -29.11 4.55
C ILE A 246 -20.19 -29.05 4.36
N ASN A 247 -20.87 -28.55 5.39
CA ASN A 247 -22.31 -28.37 5.40
C ASN A 247 -22.68 -27.10 4.62
N THR A 248 -23.74 -27.13 3.81
CA THR A 248 -24.29 -25.92 3.15
C THR A 248 -24.62 -24.81 4.15
N THR A 249 -24.94 -25.18 5.39
CA THR A 249 -25.18 -24.25 6.49
C THR A 249 -23.92 -23.45 6.87
N SER A 250 -22.74 -24.08 6.90
CA SER A 250 -21.49 -23.36 7.23
C SER A 250 -21.05 -22.45 6.08
N ALA A 251 -21.27 -22.87 4.82
CA ALA A 251 -20.99 -22.04 3.65
C ALA A 251 -21.86 -20.77 3.63
N VAL A 252 -23.16 -20.88 3.91
CA VAL A 252 -24.06 -19.71 3.98
C VAL A 252 -23.67 -18.78 5.12
N LEU A 253 -23.36 -19.30 6.31
CA LEU A 253 -22.89 -18.49 7.44
C LEU A 253 -21.60 -17.74 7.09
N PHE A 254 -20.64 -18.40 6.45
CA PHE A 254 -19.39 -17.76 6.02
C PHE A 254 -19.64 -16.57 5.10
N VAL A 255 -20.51 -16.73 4.09
CA VAL A 255 -20.84 -15.63 3.15
C VAL A 255 -21.48 -14.45 3.88
N VAL A 256 -22.40 -14.71 4.82
CA VAL A 256 -23.06 -13.65 5.60
C VAL A 256 -22.05 -12.92 6.49
N PHE A 257 -21.18 -13.64 7.21
CA PHE A 257 -20.15 -13.04 8.03
C PHE A 257 -19.13 -12.24 7.21
N ALA A 258 -18.66 -12.78 6.08
CA ALA A 258 -17.72 -12.09 5.20
C ALA A 258 -18.33 -10.82 4.58
N SER A 259 -19.58 -10.89 4.12
CA SER A 259 -20.29 -9.74 3.57
C SER A 259 -20.53 -8.66 4.63
N CYS A 260 -20.95 -9.04 5.84
CA CYS A 260 -21.11 -8.11 6.96
C CYS A 260 -19.78 -7.44 7.33
N PHE A 261 -18.69 -8.20 7.36
CA PHE A 261 -17.35 -7.69 7.66
C PHE A 261 -16.87 -6.70 6.60
N LEU A 262 -17.14 -6.97 5.31
CA LEU A 262 -16.81 -6.06 4.21
C LEU A 262 -17.63 -4.76 4.27
N VAL A 263 -18.93 -4.82 4.56
CA VAL A 263 -19.77 -3.62 4.75
C VAL A 263 -19.29 -2.82 5.95
N MET A 264 -18.94 -3.49 7.05
CA MET A 264 -18.36 -2.84 8.23
C MET A 264 -17.02 -2.16 7.90
N LEU A 265 -16.14 -2.80 7.12
CA LEU A 265 -14.90 -2.19 6.64
C LEU A 265 -15.13 -0.96 5.76
N TYR A 266 -16.15 -1.00 4.92
CA TYR A 266 -16.48 0.09 4.01
C TYR A 266 -17.08 1.31 4.74
N GLU A 267 -18.09 1.09 5.58
CA GLU A 267 -18.79 2.17 6.29
C GLU A 267 -17.99 2.71 7.48
N PHE A 268 -17.22 1.85 8.18
CA PHE A 268 -16.41 2.23 9.34
C PHE A 268 -14.92 2.29 9.01
N MET A 269 -14.55 2.86 7.85
CA MET A 269 -13.16 3.15 7.45
C MET A 269 -12.49 4.25 8.32
N SER A 270 -12.68 4.17 9.63
CA SER A 270 -12.06 5.01 10.64
C SER A 270 -10.72 4.42 11.05
N ALA A 271 -9.74 5.28 11.30
CA ALA A 271 -8.40 4.89 11.78
C ALA A 271 -8.46 3.97 13.01
N LYS A 272 -9.46 4.13 13.89
CA LYS A 272 -9.63 3.29 15.08
C LYS A 272 -10.02 1.86 14.74
N PHE A 273 -10.81 1.65 13.70
CA PHE A 273 -11.26 0.31 13.29
C PHE A 273 -10.11 -0.49 12.68
N ILE A 274 -9.27 0.15 11.86
CA ILE A 274 -8.06 -0.46 11.30
C ILE A 274 -7.13 -0.95 12.42
N VAL A 275 -6.95 -0.16 13.49
CA VAL A 275 -6.15 -0.56 14.65
C VAL A 275 -6.73 -1.80 15.34
N VAL A 276 -8.06 -1.89 15.50
CA VAL A 276 -8.72 -3.07 16.09
C VAL A 276 -8.51 -4.32 15.22
N LEU A 277 -8.63 -4.19 13.89
CA LEU A 277 -8.39 -5.30 12.96
C LEU A 277 -6.95 -5.81 13.05
N VAL A 278 -5.97 -4.90 13.12
CA VAL A 278 -4.56 -5.26 13.31
C VAL A 278 -4.36 -6.05 14.60
N VAL A 279 -4.98 -5.64 15.71
CA VAL A 279 -4.88 -6.38 16.98
C VAL A 279 -5.48 -7.78 16.88
N LEU A 280 -6.66 -7.92 16.27
CA LEU A 280 -7.30 -9.24 16.08
C LEU A 280 -6.47 -10.16 15.19
N PHE A 281 -5.90 -9.63 14.11
CA PHE A 281 -5.01 -10.39 13.24
C PHE A 281 -3.74 -10.83 13.98
N CYS A 282 -3.17 -9.97 14.83
CA CYS A 282 -2.05 -10.33 15.68
C CYS A 282 -2.39 -11.47 16.65
N ILE A 283 -3.57 -11.46 17.27
CA ILE A 283 -4.00 -12.55 18.17
C ILE A 283 -4.12 -13.87 17.40
N GLY A 284 -4.82 -13.87 16.26
CA GLY A 284 -4.95 -15.06 15.41
C GLY A 284 -3.59 -15.56 14.88
N GLY A 285 -2.68 -14.64 14.56
CA GLY A 285 -1.31 -14.97 14.15
C GLY A 285 -0.51 -15.65 15.27
N VAL A 286 -0.65 -15.19 16.51
CA VAL A 286 0.01 -15.80 17.69
C VAL A 286 -0.56 -17.19 17.97
N GLU A 287 -1.88 -17.37 17.92
CA GLU A 287 -2.50 -18.68 18.11
C GLU A 287 -2.08 -19.68 17.02
N GLY A 288 -2.10 -19.25 15.76
CA GLY A 288 -1.61 -20.06 14.64
C GLY A 288 -0.14 -20.43 14.80
N LEU A 289 0.71 -19.47 15.14
CA LEU A 289 2.14 -19.73 15.37
C LEU A 289 2.38 -20.69 16.55
N GLN A 290 1.59 -20.57 17.62
CA GLN A 290 1.66 -21.46 18.77
C GLN A 290 1.37 -22.92 18.37
N THR A 291 0.32 -23.16 17.56
CA THR A 291 0.02 -24.52 17.09
C THR A 291 1.13 -25.10 16.22
N CYS A 292 1.71 -24.31 15.32
CA CYS A 292 2.86 -24.70 14.51
C CYS A 292 4.10 -25.01 15.36
N PHE A 293 4.38 -24.17 16.37
CA PHE A 293 5.53 -24.34 17.24
C PHE A 293 5.44 -25.60 18.11
N VAL A 294 4.25 -25.91 18.63
CA VAL A 294 3.99 -27.15 19.37
C VAL A 294 4.19 -28.38 18.47
N ALA A 295 3.70 -28.34 17.23
CA ALA A 295 3.94 -29.41 16.26
C ALA A 295 5.43 -29.62 15.98
N LEU A 296 6.19 -28.54 15.75
CA LEU A 296 7.65 -28.61 15.53
C LEU A 296 8.41 -29.17 16.76
N LEU A 297 8.06 -28.73 17.97
CA LEU A 297 8.66 -29.25 19.19
C LEU A 297 8.35 -30.73 19.39
N SER A 298 7.12 -31.16 19.11
CA SER A 298 6.72 -32.58 19.21
C SER A 298 7.51 -33.46 18.23
N TRP A 299 7.73 -32.97 17.00
CA TRP A 299 8.55 -33.65 15.99
C TRP A 299 10.02 -33.73 16.40
N TYR A 300 10.58 -32.63 16.92
CA TYR A 300 11.96 -32.59 17.43
C TYR A 300 12.18 -33.57 18.60
N VAL A 301 11.24 -33.61 19.56
CA VAL A 301 11.29 -34.53 20.70
C VAL A 301 11.17 -35.99 20.22
N TYR A 302 10.24 -36.30 19.30
CA TYR A 302 10.10 -37.62 18.70
C TYR A 302 11.40 -38.08 18.00
N SER A 303 12.00 -37.21 17.19
CA SER A 303 13.27 -37.50 16.51
C SER A 303 14.43 -37.69 17.48
N SER A 304 14.43 -37.00 18.63
CA SER A 304 15.46 -37.15 19.67
C SER A 304 15.34 -38.45 20.47
N SER A 305 14.12 -39.00 20.59
CA SER A 305 13.88 -40.28 21.27
C SER A 305 14.31 -41.50 20.43
N LEU A 306 14.48 -41.33 19.11
CA LEU A 306 14.91 -42.38 18.19
C LEU A 306 16.45 -42.51 18.12
N TYR A 307 17.21 -41.53 18.63
CA TYR A 307 18.68 -41.52 18.70
C TYR A 307 19.18 -41.11 20.11
N PRO A 308 19.27 -42.05 21.07
CA PRO A 308 19.55 -41.73 22.48
C PRO A 308 20.99 -41.31 22.79
N SER A 309 21.94 -41.50 21.88
CA SER A 309 23.37 -41.33 22.14
C SER A 309 23.93 -39.91 21.95
N ALA A 310 23.08 -38.89 21.71
CA ALA A 310 23.58 -37.55 21.39
C ALA A 310 23.19 -36.41 22.32
N ASN A 311 22.20 -36.49 23.23
CA ASN A 311 21.82 -35.30 24.02
C ASN A 311 21.12 -35.58 25.37
N MET A 312 21.90 -35.96 26.39
CA MET A 312 21.44 -36.11 27.78
C MET A 312 21.48 -34.81 28.60
N LEU A 313 21.44 -33.64 27.96
CA LEU A 313 21.42 -32.33 28.67
C LEU A 313 20.22 -31.43 28.34
N VAL A 314 19.47 -31.71 27.27
CA VAL A 314 18.36 -30.84 26.82
C VAL A 314 16.98 -31.31 27.32
N HIS A 315 16.85 -32.60 27.66
CA HIS A 315 15.60 -33.20 28.13
C HIS A 315 15.08 -32.62 29.46
N ARG A 316 15.96 -31.99 30.27
CA ARG A 316 15.56 -31.32 31.53
C ARG A 316 15.04 -29.89 31.33
N TYR A 317 15.39 -29.22 30.23
CA TYR A 317 14.96 -27.83 30.00
C TYR A 317 13.62 -27.73 29.27
N CYS A 318 13.31 -28.66 28.37
CA CYS A 318 12.06 -28.61 27.60
C CYS A 318 10.83 -29.01 28.43
N MET A 319 10.97 -29.94 29.39
CA MET A 319 9.86 -30.36 30.25
C MET A 319 9.43 -29.31 31.29
N CYS A 320 10.30 -28.34 31.62
CA CYS A 320 9.97 -27.24 32.53
C CYS A 320 9.14 -26.12 31.88
N MET A 321 9.07 -26.06 30.55
CA MET A 321 8.36 -24.96 29.86
C MET A 321 6.88 -25.28 29.57
N VAL A 322 6.47 -26.56 29.64
CA VAL A 322 5.10 -27.03 29.34
C VAL A 322 4.20 -27.06 30.58
N LEU A 323 4.75 -26.85 31.78
CA LEU A 323 4.02 -27.03 33.04
C LEU A 323 3.29 -25.82 33.67
N PRO A 324 3.27 -24.56 33.17
CA PRO A 324 2.53 -23.50 33.87
C PRO A 324 1.06 -23.32 33.44
N PHE A 325 0.49 -24.17 32.57
CA PHE A 325 -0.91 -24.02 32.12
C PHE A 325 -1.82 -25.23 32.41
N ALA A 326 -1.51 -25.99 33.45
CA ALA A 326 -2.44 -26.97 34.02
C ALA A 326 -2.78 -26.60 35.47
N SER A 327 -3.68 -25.65 35.63
CA SER A 327 -4.51 -25.43 36.83
C SER A 327 -5.76 -24.66 36.44
#